data_AF-A0A9D4UKK2-F1
#
_entry.id   AF-A0A9D4UKK2-F1
#
_cell.length_a   1.000
_cell.length_b   1.000
_cell.length_c   1.000
_cell.angle_alpha   90.00
_cell.angle_beta   90.00
_cell.angle_gamma   90.00
#
_symmetry.space_group_name_H-M   'P 1'
#
loop_
_entity.id
_entity.type
_entity.pdbx_description
1 polymer ?
#
loop_
_entity_poly.entity_id
_entity_poly.type
_entity_poly.pdbx_seq_one_letter_code
_entity_poly.pdbx_strand_id
1 'polypeptide(L)'
;MAMARVGVFWHEDMLTKHDLGRGVFDTLSDPGFLDVLEPHPENADRLRNMLSILRRGPLSPHLSWYLGRPASTSELLSFHSPGKYVGLP
;
A
#
# COMPACT_ATOMS: atom_id res chain seq x y z
N MET A 1 14.56 -26.71 17.31
CA MET A 1 13.35 -26.46 16.49
C MET A 1 13.54 -25.14 15.78
N ALA A 2 13.44 -25.09 14.44
CA ALA A 2 13.44 -23.83 13.73
C ALA A 2 12.12 -23.09 14.06
N MET A 3 12.21 -21.89 14.62
CA MET A 3 11.04 -21.04 14.83
C MET A 3 10.42 -20.71 13.47
N ALA A 4 9.10 -20.92 13.33
CA ALA A 4 8.38 -20.52 12.13
C ALA A 4 8.56 -19.01 11.92
N ARG A 5 9.09 -18.62 10.76
CA ARG A 5 9.28 -17.21 10.39
C ARG A 5 8.00 -16.70 9.74
N VAL A 6 7.64 -15.44 10.01
CA VAL A 6 6.48 -14.79 9.39
C VAL A 6 6.89 -14.33 7.99
N GLY A 7 6.13 -14.72 6.97
CA GLY A 7 6.36 -14.28 5.60
C GLY A 7 5.82 -12.88 5.35
N VAL A 8 6.65 -12.01 4.80
CA VAL A 8 6.29 -10.66 4.37
C VAL A 8 6.46 -10.58 2.86
N PHE A 9 5.37 -10.29 2.15
CA PHE A 9 5.36 -10.09 0.70
C PHE A 9 5.38 -8.59 0.41
N TRP A 10 6.39 -8.12 -0.33
CA TRP A 10 6.59 -6.70 -0.57
C TRP A 10 7.00 -6.42 -2.01
N HIS A 11 6.49 -5.33 -2.58
CA HIS A 11 6.91 -4.82 -3.89
C HIS A 11 7.09 -3.30 -3.78
N GLU A 12 8.18 -2.77 -4.36
CA GLU A 12 8.54 -1.34 -4.22
C GLU A 12 7.51 -0.39 -4.87
N ASP A 13 6.69 -0.90 -5.81
CA ASP A 13 5.56 -0.14 -6.39
C ASP A 13 4.56 0.38 -5.34
N MET A 14 4.48 -0.25 -4.17
CA MET A 14 3.66 0.24 -3.06
C MET A 14 4.09 1.64 -2.58
N LEU A 15 5.33 2.07 -2.84
CA LEU A 15 5.82 3.42 -2.51
C LEU A 15 5.91 4.34 -3.71
N THR A 16 6.13 3.81 -4.91
CA THR A 16 6.38 4.61 -6.11
C THR A 16 5.13 4.87 -6.94
N LYS A 17 4.12 4.01 -6.86
CA LYS A 17 2.87 4.12 -7.65
C LYS A 17 1.64 4.45 -6.81
N HIS A 18 1.73 4.32 -5.48
CA HIS A 18 0.63 4.62 -4.58
C HIS A 18 0.69 6.08 -4.11
N ASP A 19 0.03 6.95 -4.88
CA ASP A 19 -0.22 8.34 -4.51
C ASP A 19 -1.70 8.64 -4.66
N LEU A 20 -2.35 8.95 -3.54
CA LEU A 20 -3.77 9.30 -3.49
C LEU A 20 -3.98 10.81 -3.57
N GLY A 21 -2.91 11.61 -3.47
CA GLY A 21 -2.98 13.06 -3.47
C GLY A 21 -3.15 13.67 -2.08
N ARG A 22 -3.63 14.92 -2.06
CA ARG A 22 -3.72 15.77 -0.87
C ARG A 22 -5.08 16.45 -0.82
N GLY A 23 -5.59 16.70 0.38
CA GLY A 23 -6.87 17.40 0.55
C GLY A 23 -7.38 17.32 1.98
N VAL A 24 -8.69 17.45 2.16
CA VAL A 24 -9.36 17.13 3.42
C VAL A 24 -9.28 15.63 3.65
N PHE A 25 -8.45 15.21 4.61
CA PHE A 25 -8.37 13.85 5.14
C PHE A 25 -8.53 12.75 4.06
N ASP A 26 -9.67 12.05 4.02
CA ASP A 26 -9.96 10.93 3.12
C ASP A 26 -10.69 11.31 1.83
N THR A 27 -11.12 12.56 1.67
CA THR A 27 -11.89 12.99 0.49
C THR A 27 -11.02 13.48 -0.66
N LEU A 28 -9.75 13.80 -0.38
CA LEU A 28 -8.78 14.35 -1.35
C LEU A 28 -9.21 15.70 -1.96
N SER A 29 -10.22 16.35 -1.39
CA SER A 29 -10.76 17.61 -1.90
C SER A 29 -10.08 18.81 -1.26
N ASP A 30 -9.76 19.84 -2.05
CA ASP A 30 -9.49 21.18 -1.54
C ASP A 30 -10.81 21.97 -1.44
N PRO A 31 -11.29 22.32 -0.23
CA PRO A 31 -12.53 23.06 -0.06
C PRO A 31 -12.34 24.57 -0.27
N GLY A 32 -11.11 25.05 -0.53
CA GLY A 32 -10.78 26.44 -0.85
C GLY A 32 -10.49 27.33 0.36
N PHE A 33 -10.46 26.77 1.57
CA PHE A 33 -10.19 27.48 2.82
C PHE A 33 -9.24 26.73 3.76
N LEU A 34 -8.48 25.75 3.23
CA LEU A 34 -7.40 25.09 3.96
C LEU A 34 -6.07 25.77 3.65
N ASP A 35 -5.32 26.15 4.69
CA ASP A 35 -3.97 26.69 4.52
C ASP A 35 -2.96 25.61 4.09
N VAL A 36 -3.21 24.34 4.44
CA VAL A 36 -2.37 23.20 4.07
C VAL A 36 -3.25 22.02 3.66
N LEU A 37 -3.04 21.52 2.44
CA LEU A 37 -3.60 20.25 2.00
C LEU A 37 -2.66 19.12 2.43
N GLU A 38 -3.11 18.33 3.40
CA GLU A 38 -2.34 17.20 3.91
C GLU A 38 -2.42 16.00 2.96
N PRO A 39 -1.36 15.17 2.88
CA PRO A 39 -1.42 13.88 2.20
C PRO A 39 -2.54 13.01 2.77
N HIS A 40 -3.19 12.24 1.88
CA HIS A 40 -4.20 11.26 2.29
C HIS A 40 -3.68 10.37 3.44
N PRO A 41 -4.49 9.99 4.44
CA PRO A 41 -4.06 9.13 5.55
C PRO A 41 -3.39 7.82 5.12
N GLU A 42 -3.78 7.29 3.97
CA GLU A 42 -3.18 6.12 3.31
C GLU A 42 -2.08 6.54 2.31
N ASN A 43 -1.13 7.38 2.72
CA ASN A 43 -0.04 7.82 1.83
C ASN A 43 1.22 6.94 1.88
N ALA A 44 2.13 7.19 0.95
CA ALA A 44 3.42 6.51 0.87
C ALA A 44 4.32 6.71 2.11
N ASP A 45 4.25 7.84 2.83
CA ASP A 45 5.05 8.04 4.05
C ASP A 45 4.60 7.11 5.18
N ARG A 46 3.29 6.87 5.30
CA ARG A 46 2.76 5.86 6.23
C ARG A 46 3.32 4.48 5.90
N LEU A 47 3.32 4.09 4.63
CA LEU A 47 3.90 2.82 4.19
C LEU A 47 5.41 2.75 4.42
N ARG A 48 6.17 3.83 4.17
CA ARG A 48 7.61 3.90 4.47
C ARG A 48 7.87 3.64 5.94
N ASN A 49 7.09 4.26 6.83
CA ASN A 49 7.24 4.08 8.27
C ASN A 49 6.94 2.64 8.70
N MET A 50 5.82 2.06 8.23
CA MET A 50 5.48 0.65 8.49
C MET A 50 6.58 -0.31 7.98
N LEU A 51 7.03 -0.13 6.74
CA LEU A 51 8.10 -0.91 6.14
C LEU A 51 9.40 -0.80 6.95
N SER A 52 9.71 0.40 7.43
CA SER A 52 10.92 0.65 8.21
C SER A 52 10.93 -0.08 9.56
N ILE A 53 9.77 -0.17 10.22
CA ILE A 53 9.57 -0.94 11.45
C ILE A 53 9.75 -2.43 11.18
N LEU A 54 9.20 -2.95 10.07
CA LEU A 54 9.39 -4.35 9.71
C LEU A 54 10.86 -4.67 9.39
N ARG A 55 11.57 -3.78 8.67
CA ARG A 55 12.97 -4.00 8.28
C ARG A 55 13.96 -3.85 9.44
N ARG A 56 13.73 -2.89 10.34
CA ARG A 56 14.71 -2.51 11.38
C ARG A 56 14.24 -2.75 12.81
N GLY A 57 12.95 -3.02 13.02
CA GLY A 57 12.37 -3.18 14.34
C GLY A 57 12.58 -4.57 14.94
N PRO A 58 12.08 -4.79 16.17
CA PRO A 58 12.34 -6.01 16.95
C PRO A 58 11.86 -7.31 16.28
N LEU A 59 10.89 -7.22 15.36
CA LEU A 59 10.38 -8.38 14.64
C LEU A 59 11.27 -8.78 13.45
N SER A 60 12.15 -7.91 12.95
CA SER A 60 12.97 -8.14 11.74
C SER A 60 13.69 -9.51 11.72
N PRO A 61 14.31 -9.99 12.83
CA PRO A 61 14.96 -11.31 12.85
C PRO A 61 14.01 -12.49 12.65
N HIS A 62 12.70 -12.28 12.81
CA HIS A 62 11.64 -13.28 12.70
C HIS A 62 10.89 -13.22 11.35
N LEU A 63 11.25 -12.29 10.47
CA LEU A 63 10.60 -12.12 9.17
C LEU A 63 11.37 -12.84 8.07
N SER A 64 10.64 -13.34 7.08
CA SER A 64 11.16 -13.79 5.79
C SER A 64 10.54 -12.93 4.69
N TRP A 65 11.36 -12.32 3.85
CA TRP A 65 10.90 -11.42 2.80
C TRP A 65 10.72 -12.15 1.48
N TYR A 66 9.60 -11.89 0.81
CA TYR A 66 9.24 -12.43 -0.49
C TYR A 66 8.86 -11.28 -1.42
N LEU A 67 9.16 -11.43 -2.70
CA LEU A 67 8.75 -10.45 -3.71
C LEU A 67 7.24 -10.58 -3.93
N GLY A 68 6.50 -9.49 -3.68
CA GLY A 68 5.11 -9.37 -4.06
C GLY A 68 4.95 -9.18 -5.57
N ARG A 69 3.75 -9.40 -6.10
CA ARG A 69 3.43 -9.13 -7.51
C ARG A 69 2.05 -8.50 -7.64
N PRO A 70 1.78 -7.77 -8.73
CA PRO A 70 0.43 -7.41 -9.10
C PRO A 70 -0.45 -8.64 -9.29
N ALA A 71 -1.73 -8.52 -8.92
CA ALA A 71 -2.74 -9.51 -9.27
C ALA A 71 -2.95 -9.53 -10.80
N SER A 72 -3.15 -10.71 -11.37
CA SER A 72 -3.55 -10.82 -12.77
C SER A 72 -5.01 -10.38 -12.96
N THR A 73 -5.39 -10.07 -14.19
CA THR A 73 -6.79 -9.77 -14.53
C THR A 73 -7.73 -10.91 -14.12
N SER A 74 -7.34 -12.18 -14.35
CA SER A 74 -8.18 -13.31 -13.96
C SER A 74 -8.36 -13.43 -12.44
N GLU A 75 -7.33 -13.08 -11.66
CA GLU A 75 -7.39 -13.05 -10.20
C GLU A 75 -8.30 -11.91 -9.71
N LEU A 76 -8.18 -10.72 -10.30
CA LEU A 76 -9.08 -9.61 -10.00
C LEU A 76 -10.54 -9.97 -10.31
N LEU A 77 -10.78 -10.61 -11.46
CA LEU A 77 -12.12 -11.02 -11.89
C LEU A 77 -12.70 -12.22 -11.13
N SER A 78 -11.91 -12.89 -10.27
CA SER A 78 -12.45 -13.91 -9.36
C SER A 78 -13.38 -13.32 -8.30
N PHE A 79 -13.27 -12.02 -8.05
CA PHE A 79 -14.09 -11.28 -7.07
C PHE A 79 -14.79 -10.05 -7.67
N HIS A 80 -14.12 -9.30 -8.57
CA HIS A 80 -14.67 -8.09 -9.17
C HIS A 80 -15.42 -8.36 -10.46
N SER A 81 -16.55 -7.67 -10.67
CA SER A 81 -17.24 -7.69 -11.97
C SER A 81 -16.47 -6.89 -13.03
N PRO A 82 -16.42 -7.37 -14.29
CA PRO A 82 -15.89 -6.60 -15.41
C PRO A 82 -16.54 -5.21 -15.54
N GLY A 83 -15.78 -4.21 -15.98
CA GLY A 83 -16.30 -2.86 -16.31
C GLY A 83 -16.54 -1.91 -15.13
N LYS A 84 -16.48 -2.37 -13.86
CA LYS A 84 -16.58 -1.48 -12.68
C LYS A 84 -15.25 -1.14 -12.01
N TYR A 85 -14.26 -2.04 -12.03
CA TYR A 85 -13.04 -1.91 -11.22
C TYR A 85 -11.74 -2.29 -11.94
N VAL A 86 -11.85 -3.01 -13.06
CA VAL A 86 -10.70 -3.31 -13.90
C VAL A 86 -10.79 -2.39 -15.09
N GLY A 87 -9.97 -1.33 -15.09
CA GLY A 87 -9.73 -0.49 -16.27
C GLY A 87 -9.00 -1.30 -17.33
N LEU A 88 -9.69 -2.26 -17.92
CA LEU A 88 -9.41 -2.68 -19.28
C LEU A 88 -10.04 -1.62 -20.20
N PRO A 89 -9.42 -1.31 -21.35
CA PRO A 89 -10.11 -0.59 -22.41
C PRO A 89 -11.44 -1.27 -22.78
#